data_AF-A0A0D0ELH9-F1
#
_entry.id   AF-A0A0D0ELH9-F1
#
_cell.length_a   1.000
_cell.length_b   1.000
_cell.length_c   1.000
_cell.angle_alpha   90.00
_cell.angle_beta   90.00
_cell.angle_gamma   90.00
#
_symmetry.space_group_name_H-M   'P 1'
#
loop_
_entity.id
_entity.type
_entity.pdbx_description
1 polymer ?
#
loop_
_entity_poly.entity_id
_entity_poly.type
_entity_poly.pdbx_seq_one_letter_code
_entity_poly.pdbx_strand_id
1 'polypeptide(L)'
;MLNKKNISLFLLILFSIGELKAQERSKDTLFFSIDKYYTLSPTITANLSKQTYPERLEFEKEQMKQTKTNGYIFFVGDGYLVKGLKPKKILSIKDYIENRKFYFDGKYNKIIDKEKLKDSLTNKYTIFFVNGDEFIQPRFLEYSSYYPIRDGENIITNKIKDTLFFKLDNNYIFKPSSKSTSFLLKDSHDVTFGGFYFETVQALNNFSPKEILSLEKYVRSSKSYDDNRKEKLNDYKLWEHFNNYVVVLVEEAFGKKKYIEVASMYAIE
;
A
#
# COMPACT_ATOMS: atom_id res chain seq x y z
N MET A 1 14.17 58.01 -5.81
CA MET A 1 15.24 57.32 -6.57
C MET A 1 15.36 55.91 -6.01
N LEU A 2 14.81 54.88 -6.65
CA LEU A 2 14.97 53.50 -6.18
C LEU A 2 16.45 53.09 -6.31
N ASN A 3 17.06 52.70 -5.20
CA ASN A 3 18.47 52.35 -5.15
C ASN A 3 18.72 51.09 -6.00
N LYS A 4 19.68 51.13 -6.95
CA LYS A 4 19.95 50.04 -7.93
C LYS A 4 20.18 48.68 -7.25
N LYS A 5 20.73 48.66 -6.03
CA LYS A 5 20.89 47.45 -5.21
C LYS A 5 19.55 46.79 -4.82
N ASN A 6 18.53 47.59 -4.51
CA ASN A 6 17.22 47.08 -4.09
C ASN A 6 16.44 46.49 -5.27
N ILE A 7 16.61 47.05 -6.48
CA ILE A 7 16.00 46.51 -7.70
C ILE A 7 16.59 45.15 -8.07
N SER A 8 17.91 44.99 -7.94
CA SER A 8 18.59 43.73 -8.26
C SER A 8 18.22 42.61 -7.28
N LEU A 9 18.06 42.92 -5.98
CA LEU A 9 17.62 41.96 -4.97
C LEU A 9 16.16 41.53 -5.18
N PHE A 10 15.30 42.48 -5.56
CA PHE A 10 13.89 42.22 -5.85
C PHE A 10 13.70 41.32 -7.09
N LEU A 11 14.51 41.53 -8.13
CA LEU A 11 14.54 40.68 -9.31
C LEU A 11 15.01 39.26 -8.96
N LEU A 12 16.04 39.10 -8.13
CA LEU A 12 16.56 37.78 -7.72
C LEU A 12 15.52 36.96 -6.95
N ILE A 13 14.72 37.61 -6.10
CA ILE A 13 13.60 36.98 -5.36
C ILE A 13 12.45 36.60 -6.33
N LEU A 14 12.13 37.45 -7.31
CA LEU A 14 11.11 37.14 -8.32
C LEU A 14 11.50 35.95 -9.21
N PHE A 15 12.77 35.83 -9.61
CA PHE A 15 13.25 34.69 -10.41
C PHE A 15 13.28 33.40 -9.59
N SER A 16 13.66 33.44 -8.32
CA SER A 16 13.68 32.24 -7.46
C SER A 16 12.28 31.72 -7.12
N ILE A 17 11.26 32.58 -7.02
CA ILE A 17 9.85 32.16 -6.88
C ILE A 17 9.31 31.60 -8.21
N GLY A 18 9.73 32.16 -9.35
CA GLY A 18 9.37 31.67 -10.68
C GLY A 18 9.92 30.28 -10.99
N GLU A 19 11.16 30.00 -10.56
CA GLU A 19 11.80 28.69 -10.71
C GLU A 19 11.12 27.60 -9.87
N LEU A 20 10.70 27.91 -8.63
CA LEU A 20 9.95 26.97 -7.77
C LEU A 20 8.60 26.55 -8.36
N LYS A 21 7.89 27.46 -9.06
CA LYS A 21 6.64 27.13 -9.76
C LYS A 21 6.85 26.47 -11.13
N ALA A 22 7.96 26.76 -11.81
CA ALA A 22 8.31 26.13 -13.09
C ALA A 22 8.84 24.70 -12.94
N GLN A 23 9.23 24.30 -11.71
CA GLN A 23 9.73 22.95 -11.41
C GLN A 23 8.62 21.93 -11.12
N GLU A 24 7.37 22.35 -10.92
CA GLU A 24 6.22 21.44 -11.03
C GLU A 24 5.94 21.20 -12.52
N ARG A 25 6.57 20.16 -13.09
CA ARG A 25 6.16 19.64 -14.39
C ARG A 25 4.66 19.36 -14.33
N SER A 26 3.88 20.00 -15.20
CA SER A 26 2.47 19.68 -15.37
C SER A 26 2.35 18.19 -15.66
N LYS A 27 1.69 17.45 -14.77
CA LYS A 27 1.46 16.01 -14.95
C LYS A 27 0.73 15.78 -16.28
N ASP A 28 1.14 14.74 -17.00
CA ASP A 28 0.38 14.28 -18.16
C ASP A 28 -1.04 13.89 -17.74
N THR A 29 -2.01 14.01 -18.65
CA THR A 29 -3.41 13.69 -18.36
C THR A 29 -3.81 12.33 -18.91
N LEU A 30 -4.40 11.48 -18.08
CA LEU A 30 -5.04 10.22 -18.48
C LEU A 30 -6.55 10.30 -18.32
N PHE A 31 -7.26 9.67 -19.24
CA PHE A 31 -8.71 9.59 -19.25
C PHE A 31 -9.15 8.14 -19.15
N PHE A 32 -10.10 7.87 -18.27
CA PHE A 32 -10.64 6.54 -18.02
C PHE A 32 -12.15 6.49 -18.24
N SER A 33 -12.65 5.38 -18.76
CA SER A 33 -14.09 5.09 -18.74
C SER A 33 -14.53 4.81 -17.31
N ILE A 34 -15.75 5.24 -16.96
CA ILE A 34 -16.38 4.91 -15.69
C ILE A 34 -16.62 3.40 -15.61
N ASP A 35 -16.33 2.82 -14.46
CA ASP A 35 -16.63 1.42 -14.13
C ASP A 35 -17.22 1.40 -12.72
N LYS A 36 -18.48 0.98 -12.59
CA LYS A 36 -19.23 1.03 -11.32
C LYS A 36 -18.59 0.25 -10.17
N TYR A 37 -17.65 -0.66 -10.44
CA TYR A 37 -16.94 -1.43 -9.41
C TYR A 37 -15.62 -0.79 -8.97
N TYR A 38 -15.09 0.15 -9.76
CA TYR A 38 -13.81 0.82 -9.50
C TYR A 38 -13.94 2.34 -9.29
N THR A 39 -15.07 2.94 -9.67
CA THR A 39 -15.34 4.37 -9.50
C THR A 39 -16.52 4.56 -8.55
N LEU A 40 -16.26 5.18 -7.39
CA LEU A 40 -17.31 5.54 -6.44
C LEU A 40 -17.51 7.05 -6.46
N SER A 41 -18.74 7.47 -6.64
CA SER A 41 -19.18 8.85 -6.40
C SER A 41 -20.35 8.77 -5.43
N PRO A 42 -20.57 9.73 -4.53
CA PRO A 42 -21.82 9.82 -3.78
C PRO A 42 -23.07 9.84 -4.67
N THR A 43 -22.92 10.16 -5.97
CA THR A 43 -23.97 10.05 -6.99
C THR A 43 -24.09 8.68 -7.66
N ILE A 44 -23.13 7.78 -7.48
CA ILE A 44 -23.06 6.44 -8.10
C ILE A 44 -23.18 5.31 -7.04
N THR A 45 -22.77 5.57 -5.79
CA THR A 45 -22.76 4.58 -4.71
C THR A 45 -23.01 5.24 -3.36
N ALA A 46 -23.83 4.61 -2.52
CA ALA A 46 -24.17 5.13 -1.20
C ALA A 46 -22.91 5.35 -0.34
N ASN A 47 -22.93 6.39 0.49
CA ASN A 47 -21.81 6.74 1.37
C ASN A 47 -21.49 5.56 2.31
N LEU A 48 -20.39 4.86 2.02
CA LEU A 48 -19.94 3.67 2.75
C LEU A 48 -19.73 3.95 4.25
N SER A 49 -19.40 5.20 4.63
CA SER A 49 -19.24 5.58 6.04
C SER A 49 -20.54 5.59 6.85
N LYS A 50 -21.70 5.55 6.18
CA LYS A 50 -23.03 5.50 6.79
C LYS A 50 -23.69 4.12 6.73
N GLN A 51 -23.04 3.15 6.09
CA GLN A 51 -23.58 1.80 5.96
C GLN A 51 -23.39 1.02 7.26
N THR A 52 -24.39 0.21 7.57
CA THR A 52 -24.28 -0.85 8.58
C THR A 52 -23.33 -1.94 8.11
N TYR A 53 -22.80 -2.73 9.05
CA TYR A 53 -21.90 -3.85 8.70
C TYR A 53 -22.54 -4.84 7.70
N PRO A 54 -23.81 -5.27 7.84
CA PRO A 54 -24.45 -6.14 6.86
C PRO A 54 -24.55 -5.54 5.45
N GLU A 55 -24.87 -4.25 5.33
CA GLU A 55 -24.94 -3.56 4.03
C GLU A 55 -23.55 -3.50 3.37
N ARG A 56 -22.52 -3.20 4.16
CA ARG A 56 -21.13 -3.21 3.70
C ARG A 56 -20.71 -4.60 3.25
N LEU A 57 -21.09 -5.65 3.98
CA LEU A 57 -20.76 -7.03 3.64
C LEU A 57 -21.40 -7.47 2.31
N GLU A 58 -22.68 -7.12 2.09
CA GLU A 58 -23.34 -7.41 0.81
C GLU A 58 -22.69 -6.64 -0.34
N PHE A 59 -22.33 -5.38 -0.12
CA PHE A 59 -21.54 -4.62 -1.10
C PHE A 59 -20.20 -5.29 -1.42
N GLU A 60 -19.43 -5.69 -0.40
CA GLU A 60 -18.14 -6.36 -0.57
C GLU A 60 -18.27 -7.70 -1.30
N LYS A 61 -19.31 -8.49 -1.01
CA LYS A 61 -19.62 -9.74 -1.73
C LYS A 61 -19.92 -9.47 -3.21
N GLU A 62 -20.65 -8.42 -3.54
CA GLU A 62 -20.89 -8.04 -4.94
C GLU A 62 -19.61 -7.60 -5.66
N GLN A 63 -18.75 -6.83 -4.99
CA GLN A 63 -17.44 -6.44 -5.53
C GLN A 63 -16.53 -7.66 -5.77
N MET A 64 -16.51 -8.62 -4.85
CA MET A 64 -15.74 -9.86 -4.97
C MET A 64 -16.15 -10.69 -6.19
N LYS A 65 -17.41 -10.64 -6.63
CA LYS A 65 -17.88 -11.35 -7.83
C LYS A 65 -17.35 -10.74 -9.13
N GLN A 66 -16.90 -9.48 -9.09
CA GLN A 66 -16.71 -8.65 -10.29
C GLN A 66 -15.25 -8.22 -10.49
N THR A 67 -14.49 -8.21 -9.40
CA THR A 67 -13.06 -7.86 -9.36
C THR A 67 -12.18 -9.10 -9.25
N LYS A 68 -10.95 -9.04 -9.77
CA LYS A 68 -9.96 -10.13 -9.65
C LYS A 68 -8.98 -9.97 -8.48
N THR A 69 -9.20 -8.97 -7.64
CA THR A 69 -8.32 -8.56 -6.53
C THR A 69 -8.84 -9.09 -5.20
N ASN A 70 -7.98 -9.16 -4.17
CA ASN A 70 -8.34 -9.53 -2.79
C ASN A 70 -8.71 -8.30 -1.94
N GLY A 71 -9.35 -7.35 -2.60
CA GLY A 71 -9.82 -6.08 -2.10
C GLY A 71 -10.36 -5.29 -3.29
N TYR A 72 -10.86 -4.10 -3.04
CA TYR A 72 -11.35 -3.19 -4.06
C TYR A 72 -10.64 -1.86 -3.93
N ILE A 73 -10.44 -1.22 -5.07
CA ILE A 73 -9.95 0.15 -5.14
C ILE A 73 -11.10 0.99 -5.61
N PHE A 74 -11.28 2.11 -4.94
CA PHE A 74 -12.19 3.12 -5.41
C PHE A 74 -11.50 4.45 -5.55
N PHE A 75 -11.87 5.12 -6.63
CA PHE A 75 -11.64 6.54 -6.78
C PHE A 75 -12.87 7.25 -6.25
N VAL A 76 -12.70 8.05 -5.19
CA VAL A 76 -13.80 8.85 -4.66
C VAL A 76 -13.94 10.11 -5.49
N GLY A 77 -15.07 10.19 -6.20
CA GLY A 77 -15.49 11.31 -7.02
C GLY A 77 -16.42 12.24 -6.27
N ASP A 78 -15.98 13.48 -6.10
CA ASP A 78 -16.76 14.73 -6.01
C ASP A 78 -15.78 15.90 -6.32
N GLY A 79 -14.77 15.67 -7.15
CA GLY A 79 -13.77 16.68 -7.47
C GLY A 79 -14.33 17.78 -8.38
N TYR A 80 -13.47 18.35 -9.22
CA TYR A 80 -13.89 19.34 -10.20
C TYR A 80 -14.55 18.65 -11.40
N LEU A 81 -15.77 19.06 -11.72
CA LEU A 81 -16.40 18.75 -13.01
C LEU A 81 -15.80 19.67 -14.07
N VAL A 82 -15.17 19.07 -15.07
CA VAL A 82 -14.55 19.80 -16.18
C VAL A 82 -15.33 19.51 -17.46
N LYS A 83 -15.48 20.51 -18.32
CA LYS A 83 -16.12 20.39 -19.65
C LYS A 83 -15.15 20.79 -20.75
N GLY A 84 -15.44 20.36 -21.97
CA GLY A 84 -14.68 20.77 -23.17
C GLY A 84 -13.31 20.12 -23.34
N LEU A 85 -12.96 19.12 -22.51
CA LEU A 85 -11.78 18.29 -22.75
C LEU A 85 -12.03 17.38 -23.97
N LYS A 86 -10.97 17.14 -24.75
CA LYS A 86 -11.01 16.28 -25.95
C LYS A 86 -10.00 15.14 -25.80
N PRO A 87 -10.35 14.05 -25.09
CA PRO A 87 -9.42 12.96 -24.86
C PRO A 87 -9.03 12.28 -26.18
N LYS A 88 -7.72 12.09 -26.39
CA LYS A 88 -7.23 11.31 -27.55
C LYS A 88 -7.48 9.81 -27.39
N LYS A 89 -7.48 9.33 -26.15
CA LYS A 89 -7.66 7.93 -25.78
C LYS A 89 -8.35 7.85 -24.43
N ILE A 90 -9.32 6.97 -24.33
CA ILE A 90 -10.01 6.62 -23.09
C ILE A 90 -9.59 5.19 -22.72
N LEU A 91 -9.09 5.01 -21.50
CA LEU A 91 -8.58 3.75 -20.98
C LEU A 91 -9.62 3.06 -20.08
N SER A 92 -9.54 1.75 -19.96
CA SER A 92 -10.31 1.00 -18.96
C SER A 92 -9.60 1.09 -17.60
N ILE A 93 -10.28 1.60 -16.58
CA ILE A 93 -9.70 1.67 -15.23
C ILE A 93 -9.53 0.28 -14.62
N LYS A 94 -10.47 -0.62 -14.90
CA LYS A 94 -10.41 -2.03 -14.52
C LYS A 94 -9.15 -2.69 -15.07
N ASP A 95 -8.92 -2.61 -16.38
CA ASP A 95 -7.76 -3.25 -17.02
C ASP A 95 -6.44 -2.63 -16.54
N TYR A 96 -6.46 -1.35 -16.19
CA TYR A 96 -5.31 -0.69 -15.60
C TYR A 96 -5.01 -1.26 -14.21
N ILE A 97 -5.98 -1.29 -13.30
CA ILE A 97 -5.80 -1.74 -11.91
C ILE A 97 -5.51 -3.24 -11.82
N GLU A 98 -6.24 -4.07 -12.56
CA GLU A 98 -6.08 -5.53 -12.54
C GLU A 98 -4.77 -6.01 -13.21
N ASN A 99 -3.88 -5.08 -13.57
CA ASN A 99 -2.54 -5.40 -14.01
C ASN A 99 -1.65 -5.86 -12.85
N ARG A 100 -1.08 -7.07 -12.96
CA ARG A 100 -0.26 -7.71 -11.91
C ARG A 100 0.90 -6.87 -11.40
N LYS A 101 1.38 -5.88 -12.17
CA LYS A 101 2.45 -4.96 -11.75
C LYS A 101 2.09 -4.10 -10.53
N PHE A 102 0.80 -3.94 -10.23
CA PHE A 102 0.31 -3.17 -9.09
C PHE A 102 0.04 -3.99 -7.83
N TYR A 103 0.20 -5.30 -7.93
CA TYR A 103 -0.11 -6.18 -6.83
C TYR A 103 1.13 -6.32 -5.95
N PHE A 104 0.95 -6.74 -4.70
CA PHE A 104 2.07 -7.18 -3.87
C PHE A 104 2.84 -8.30 -4.56
N ASP A 105 4.16 -8.30 -4.42
CA ASP A 105 5.04 -9.21 -5.15
C ASP A 105 4.73 -10.68 -4.83
N GLY A 106 5.07 -11.57 -5.76
CA GLY A 106 4.81 -13.00 -5.66
C GLY A 106 3.98 -13.52 -6.82
N LYS A 107 3.56 -14.79 -6.75
CA LYS A 107 2.83 -15.46 -7.83
C LYS A 107 1.33 -15.42 -7.62
N TYR A 108 0.87 -15.59 -6.38
CA TYR A 108 -0.53 -15.83 -6.05
C TYR A 108 -1.24 -14.63 -5.43
N ASN A 109 -0.51 -13.67 -4.88
CA ASN A 109 -1.06 -12.51 -4.20
C ASN A 109 -1.98 -11.74 -5.14
N LYS A 110 -3.20 -11.47 -4.69
CA LYS A 110 -4.20 -10.67 -5.41
C LYS A 110 -4.48 -9.33 -4.71
N ILE A 111 -3.71 -9.01 -3.67
CA ILE A 111 -3.79 -7.75 -2.94
C ILE A 111 -3.07 -6.67 -3.74
N ILE A 112 -3.72 -5.51 -3.91
CA ILE A 112 -3.11 -4.37 -4.60
C ILE A 112 -2.19 -3.64 -3.63
N ASP A 113 -0.97 -3.38 -4.07
CA ASP A 113 -0.06 -2.45 -3.42
C ASP A 113 -0.48 -1.03 -3.79
N LYS A 114 -1.21 -0.38 -2.86
CA LYS A 114 -1.75 0.98 -3.04
C LYS A 114 -0.65 1.99 -3.35
N GLU A 115 0.57 1.81 -2.85
CA GLU A 115 1.69 2.72 -3.08
C GLU A 115 2.24 2.54 -4.49
N LYS A 116 2.41 1.30 -4.99
CA LYS A 116 2.79 1.05 -6.40
C LYS A 116 1.77 1.66 -7.36
N LEU A 117 0.47 1.50 -7.05
CA LEU A 117 -0.58 2.08 -7.88
C LEU A 117 -0.56 3.61 -7.83
N LYS A 118 -0.47 4.21 -6.64
CA LYS A 118 -0.40 5.66 -6.46
C LYS A 118 0.78 6.26 -7.22
N ASP A 119 1.97 5.67 -7.10
CA ASP A 119 3.18 6.13 -7.80
C ASP A 119 3.03 6.09 -9.32
N SER A 120 2.45 5.02 -9.84
CA SER A 120 2.27 4.85 -11.29
C SER A 120 1.09 5.65 -11.86
N LEU A 121 0.16 6.08 -11.02
CA LEU A 121 -1.10 6.70 -11.46
C LEU A 121 -1.22 8.14 -10.97
N THR A 122 -1.67 8.37 -9.74
CA THR A 122 -2.06 9.71 -9.26
C THR A 122 -0.87 10.60 -8.91
N ASN A 123 0.28 10.03 -8.57
CA ASN A 123 1.52 10.78 -8.40
C ASN A 123 2.11 11.22 -9.75
N LYS A 124 1.89 10.44 -10.82
CA LYS A 124 2.48 10.68 -12.14
C LYS A 124 1.56 11.43 -13.11
N TYR A 125 0.26 11.21 -13.01
CA TYR A 125 -0.74 11.70 -13.96
C TYR A 125 -1.85 12.48 -13.26
N THR A 126 -2.39 13.47 -13.95
CA THR A 126 -3.74 13.97 -13.66
C THR A 126 -4.73 13.01 -14.31
N ILE A 127 -5.71 12.50 -13.56
CA ILE A 127 -6.65 11.51 -14.08
C ILE A 127 -8.07 12.07 -14.11
N PHE A 128 -8.82 11.73 -15.16
CA PHE A 128 -10.24 12.04 -15.28
C PHE A 128 -11.04 10.79 -15.64
N PHE A 129 -12.23 10.66 -15.07
CA PHE A 129 -13.25 9.72 -15.52
C PHE A 129 -14.19 10.41 -16.50
N VAL A 130 -14.48 9.74 -17.61
CA VAL A 130 -15.30 10.28 -18.70
C VAL A 130 -16.77 9.91 -18.48
N ASN A 131 -17.64 10.92 -18.41
CA ASN A 131 -19.08 10.80 -18.27
C ASN A 131 -19.79 11.62 -19.37
N GLY A 132 -19.86 11.06 -20.58
CA GLY A 132 -20.32 11.82 -21.75
C GLY A 132 -19.40 13.01 -22.02
N ASP A 133 -19.95 14.22 -22.00
CA ASP A 133 -19.19 15.48 -22.19
C ASP A 133 -18.61 16.06 -20.89
N GLU A 134 -18.87 15.40 -19.77
CA GLU A 134 -18.40 15.80 -18.44
C GLU A 134 -17.24 14.91 -17.98
N PHE A 135 -16.26 15.52 -17.34
CA PHE A 135 -15.05 14.86 -16.88
C PHE A 135 -14.93 15.01 -15.37
N ILE A 136 -14.84 13.88 -14.67
CA ILE A 136 -14.81 13.82 -13.21
C ILE A 136 -13.37 13.58 -12.78
N GLN A 137 -12.76 14.57 -12.12
CA GLN A 137 -11.49 14.35 -11.44
C GLN A 137 -11.73 13.71 -10.06
N PRO A 138 -11.09 12.58 -9.73
CA PRO A 138 -11.21 12.00 -8.39
C PRO A 138 -10.44 12.84 -7.37
N ARG A 139 -10.94 12.91 -6.13
CA ARG A 139 -10.27 13.62 -5.03
C ARG A 139 -9.13 12.80 -4.44
N PHE A 140 -9.38 11.50 -4.22
CA PHE A 140 -8.41 10.57 -3.67
C PHE A 140 -8.70 9.14 -4.14
N LEU A 141 -7.70 8.28 -3.94
CA LEU A 141 -7.75 6.84 -4.19
C LEU A 141 -7.73 6.14 -2.83
N GLU A 142 -8.59 5.16 -2.66
CA GLU A 142 -8.64 4.34 -1.46
C GLU A 142 -8.64 2.85 -1.84
N TYR A 143 -7.99 2.05 -1.00
CA TYR A 143 -7.98 0.60 -1.10
C TYR A 143 -8.63 0.02 0.15
N SER A 144 -9.59 -0.87 -0.06
CA SER A 144 -10.23 -1.63 1.01
C SER A 144 -10.02 -3.11 0.78
N SER A 145 -9.43 -3.78 1.77
CA SER A 145 -9.35 -5.24 1.82
C SER A 145 -10.75 -5.82 2.02
N TYR A 146 -11.06 -6.93 1.34
CA TYR A 146 -12.26 -7.73 1.66
C TYR A 146 -12.13 -8.47 2.99
N TYR A 147 -10.92 -8.59 3.53
CA TYR A 147 -10.62 -9.44 4.68
C TYR A 147 -10.11 -8.62 5.88
N PRO A 148 -10.37 -9.08 7.11
CA PRO A 148 -11.15 -10.28 7.44
C PRO A 148 -12.68 -10.05 7.30
N ILE A 149 -13.41 -11.10 6.93
CA ILE A 149 -14.88 -11.11 6.91
C ILE A 149 -15.37 -11.79 8.18
N ARG A 150 -16.27 -11.16 8.94
CA ARG A 150 -16.99 -11.83 10.05
C ARG A 150 -18.23 -12.51 9.52
N ASP A 151 -18.39 -13.79 9.88
CA ASP A 151 -19.54 -14.63 9.60
C ASP A 151 -20.01 -15.28 10.92
N GLY A 152 -20.92 -14.58 11.62
CA GLY A 152 -21.25 -14.89 13.01
C GLY A 152 -20.03 -14.73 13.92
N GLU A 153 -19.68 -15.79 14.65
CA GLU A 153 -18.47 -15.86 15.49
C GLU A 153 -17.20 -16.20 14.69
N ASN A 154 -17.34 -16.62 13.43
CA ASN A 154 -16.21 -17.01 12.60
C ASN A 154 -15.54 -15.80 11.95
N ILE A 155 -14.21 -15.83 11.88
CA ILE A 155 -13.39 -14.84 11.16
C ILE A 155 -12.77 -15.52 9.95
N ILE A 156 -13.18 -15.10 8.75
CA ILE A 156 -12.63 -15.56 7.49
C ILE A 156 -11.48 -14.63 7.09
N THR A 157 -10.26 -15.16 7.08
CA THR A 157 -9.07 -14.42 6.65
C THR A 157 -8.75 -14.69 5.17
N ASN A 158 -7.90 -13.84 4.60
CA ASN A 158 -7.45 -14.01 3.22
C ASN A 158 -6.59 -15.27 3.09
N LYS A 159 -7.10 -16.27 2.35
CA LYS A 159 -6.41 -17.56 2.12
C LYS A 159 -5.34 -17.50 1.03
N ILE A 160 -5.29 -16.44 0.23
CA ILE A 160 -4.40 -16.33 -0.93
C ILE A 160 -3.41 -15.20 -0.69
N LYS A 161 -2.30 -15.54 -0.02
CA LYS A 161 -1.12 -14.70 0.14
C LYS A 161 0.10 -15.49 -0.34
N ASP A 162 1.07 -14.80 -0.92
CA ASP A 162 2.38 -15.42 -1.16
C ASP A 162 3.14 -15.56 0.16
N THR A 163 4.03 -16.55 0.22
CA THR A 163 4.88 -16.81 1.37
C THR A 163 6.26 -16.20 1.16
N LEU A 164 6.73 -15.44 2.15
CA LEU A 164 8.09 -14.93 2.21
C LEU A 164 8.88 -15.75 3.23
N PHE A 165 10.03 -16.27 2.80
CA PHE A 165 10.94 -17.02 3.66
C PHE A 165 12.14 -16.14 3.99
N PHE A 166 12.37 -15.91 5.29
CA PHE A 166 13.51 -15.13 5.76
C PHE A 166 14.42 -15.98 6.63
N LYS A 167 15.73 -15.80 6.49
CA LYS A 167 16.69 -16.42 7.40
C LYS A 167 16.53 -15.85 8.81
N LEU A 168 16.42 -16.71 9.81
CA LEU A 168 16.56 -16.35 11.22
C LEU A 168 18.07 -16.30 11.53
N ASP A 169 18.64 -15.09 11.57
CA ASP A 169 20.09 -14.89 11.72
C ASP A 169 20.53 -14.55 13.16
N ASN A 170 19.59 -14.32 14.08
CA ASN A 170 19.82 -13.91 15.46
C ASN A 170 20.68 -12.62 15.60
N ASN A 171 20.81 -11.84 14.52
CA ASN A 171 21.53 -10.56 14.51
C ASN A 171 20.57 -9.42 14.19
N TYR A 172 19.87 -9.51 13.07
CA TYR A 172 18.88 -8.51 12.67
C TYR A 172 17.51 -8.80 13.28
N ILE A 173 17.13 -10.07 13.28
CA ILE A 173 15.92 -10.58 13.92
C ILE A 173 16.31 -11.60 14.98
N PHE A 174 15.85 -11.37 16.20
CA PHE A 174 16.28 -12.15 17.35
C PHE A 174 15.13 -12.37 18.33
N LYS A 175 15.29 -13.42 19.12
CA LYS A 175 14.36 -13.78 20.17
C LYS A 175 14.85 -13.18 21.49
N PRO A 176 14.04 -12.39 22.23
CA PRO A 176 14.51 -11.70 23.44
C PRO A 176 14.80 -12.67 24.60
N SER A 177 14.15 -13.84 24.61
CA SER A 177 14.46 -14.92 25.54
C SER A 177 14.13 -16.27 24.92
N SER A 178 14.76 -17.35 25.40
CA SER A 178 14.52 -18.71 24.87
C SER A 178 13.04 -19.14 24.94
N LYS A 179 12.29 -18.61 25.91
CA LYS A 179 10.86 -18.90 26.13
C LYS A 179 9.90 -17.94 25.42
N SER A 180 10.37 -16.83 24.87
CA SER A 180 9.50 -15.87 24.19
C SER A 180 8.75 -16.51 23.01
N THR A 181 7.59 -16.00 22.63
CA THR A 181 6.94 -16.31 21.35
C THR A 181 7.23 -15.23 20.31
N SER A 182 7.83 -14.12 20.71
CA SER A 182 8.07 -12.94 19.89
C SER A 182 9.50 -12.91 19.35
N PHE A 183 9.65 -12.31 18.16
CA PHE A 183 10.92 -11.98 17.55
C PHE A 183 10.97 -10.47 17.32
N LEU A 184 12.01 -9.83 17.83
CA LEU A 184 12.24 -8.40 17.71
C LEU A 184 13.21 -8.12 16.56
N LEU A 185 13.07 -6.93 15.98
CA LEU A 185 13.96 -6.45 14.92
C LEU A 185 14.91 -5.39 15.48
N LYS A 186 16.17 -5.44 15.05
CA LYS A 186 17.21 -4.49 15.47
C LYS A 186 16.88 -3.03 15.14
N ASP A 187 16.26 -2.79 13.99
CA ASP A 187 15.92 -1.44 13.51
C ASP A 187 14.51 -0.97 13.97
N SER A 188 13.74 -1.80 14.67
CA SER A 188 12.41 -1.45 15.19
C SER A 188 12.50 -0.61 16.46
N HIS A 189 11.49 0.23 16.69
CA HIS A 189 11.29 0.87 17.99
C HIS A 189 10.85 -0.14 19.06
N ASP A 190 10.96 0.27 20.32
CA ASP A 190 10.34 -0.42 21.45
C ASP A 190 8.84 -0.09 21.55
N VAL A 191 8.16 -0.73 22.51
CA VAL A 191 6.72 -0.57 22.74
C VAL A 191 6.32 0.86 23.12
N THR A 192 7.26 1.67 23.64
CA THR A 192 7.00 3.05 24.08
C THR A 192 6.70 3.99 22.91
N PHE A 193 7.20 3.70 21.71
CA PHE A 193 6.98 4.52 20.51
C PHE A 193 6.13 3.85 19.44
N GLY A 194 5.67 2.61 19.68
CA GLY A 194 5.03 1.80 18.66
C GLY A 194 6.02 0.87 17.96
N GLY A 195 6.17 -0.36 18.46
CA GLY A 195 7.19 -1.30 17.97
C GLY A 195 6.63 -2.37 17.03
N PHE A 196 7.35 -2.66 15.94
CA PHE A 196 7.09 -3.82 15.09
C PHE A 196 7.76 -5.07 15.67
N TYR A 197 7.05 -6.18 15.69
CA TYR A 197 7.63 -7.48 16.01
C TYR A 197 6.90 -8.60 15.26
N PHE A 198 7.51 -9.77 15.25
CA PHE A 198 6.87 -10.99 14.80
C PHE A 198 6.46 -11.84 15.98
N GLU A 199 5.29 -12.47 15.93
CA GLU A 199 4.84 -13.45 16.90
C GLU A 199 4.73 -14.83 16.26
N THR A 200 5.21 -15.85 16.97
CA THR A 200 5.13 -17.24 16.52
C THR A 200 3.67 -17.66 16.38
N VAL A 201 3.29 -18.11 15.19
CA VAL A 201 1.99 -18.75 14.93
C VAL A 201 2.12 -20.26 15.14
N GLN A 202 3.02 -20.89 14.38
CA GLN A 202 3.22 -22.33 14.43
C GLN A 202 4.57 -22.77 13.87
N ALA A 203 5.01 -23.95 14.27
CA ALA A 203 6.12 -24.64 13.63
C ALA A 203 5.61 -25.35 12.38
N LEU A 204 6.38 -25.23 11.30
CA LEU A 204 6.08 -25.79 9.99
C LEU A 204 7.12 -26.84 9.61
N ASN A 205 6.68 -27.88 8.91
CA ASN A 205 7.53 -28.96 8.40
C ASN A 205 7.42 -29.07 6.87
N ASN A 206 8.43 -29.67 6.25
CA ASN A 206 8.42 -30.09 4.84
C ASN A 206 8.30 -28.95 3.80
N PHE A 207 8.98 -27.82 4.04
CA PHE A 207 9.12 -26.76 3.03
C PHE A 207 10.43 -26.90 2.24
N SER A 208 10.35 -26.56 0.95
CA SER A 208 11.47 -26.44 0.02
C SER A 208 11.37 -25.10 -0.72
N PRO A 209 11.58 -23.97 -0.02
CA PRO A 209 11.42 -22.67 -0.64
C PRO A 209 12.46 -22.48 -1.75
N LYS A 210 12.03 -21.84 -2.85
CA LYS A 210 12.93 -21.51 -3.97
C LYS A 210 14.01 -20.51 -3.57
N GLU A 211 13.68 -19.64 -2.63
CA GLU A 211 14.54 -18.56 -2.18
C GLU A 211 14.33 -18.34 -0.68
N ILE A 212 15.43 -18.06 0.04
CA ILE A 212 15.42 -17.64 1.44
C ILE A 212 16.11 -16.27 1.49
N LEU A 213 15.36 -15.26 1.88
CA LEU A 213 15.77 -13.86 1.85
C LEU A 213 16.49 -13.45 3.16
N SER A 214 17.31 -12.40 3.07
CA SER A 214 17.79 -11.67 4.25
C SER A 214 16.74 -10.65 4.66
N LEU A 215 16.21 -10.76 5.88
CA LEU A 215 15.21 -9.82 6.39
C LEU A 215 15.77 -8.40 6.47
N GLU A 216 17.02 -8.24 6.94
CA GLU A 216 17.71 -6.94 6.99
C GLU A 216 17.72 -6.25 5.62
N LYS A 217 18.21 -6.95 4.58
CA LYS A 217 18.26 -6.40 3.23
C LYS A 217 16.87 -6.08 2.70
N TYR A 218 15.91 -6.96 2.94
CA TYR A 218 14.53 -6.77 2.50
C TYR A 218 13.92 -5.51 3.13
N VAL A 219 13.99 -5.39 4.46
CA VAL A 219 13.44 -4.24 5.20
C VAL A 219 14.14 -2.94 4.80
N ARG A 220 15.47 -2.92 4.73
CA ARG A 220 16.23 -1.71 4.37
C ARG A 220 16.08 -1.28 2.91
N SER A 221 15.68 -2.20 2.02
CA SER A 221 15.31 -1.87 0.65
C SER A 221 13.85 -1.42 0.48
N SER A 222 13.04 -1.55 1.54
CA SER A 222 11.62 -1.21 1.49
C SER A 222 11.39 0.28 1.70
N LYS A 223 10.22 0.78 1.28
CA LYS A 223 9.77 2.15 1.54
C LYS A 223 9.53 2.47 3.02
N SER A 224 9.51 1.45 3.88
CA SER A 224 9.37 1.64 5.33
C SER A 224 10.67 2.11 5.97
N TYR A 225 11.81 1.99 5.29
CA TYR A 225 13.13 2.38 5.79
C TYR A 225 13.67 3.62 5.05
N ASP A 226 14.23 4.56 5.82
CA ASP A 226 14.93 5.74 5.29
C ASP A 226 16.13 6.06 6.17
N ASP A 227 17.33 5.89 5.61
CA ASP A 227 18.60 6.08 6.32
C ASP A 227 18.87 7.56 6.68
N ASN A 228 18.13 8.50 6.07
CA ASN A 228 18.26 9.93 6.33
C ASN A 228 17.44 10.41 7.54
N ARG A 229 16.56 9.55 8.08
CA ARG A 229 15.76 9.89 9.26
C ARG A 229 16.45 9.44 10.54
N LYS A 230 16.21 10.18 11.62
CA LYS A 230 16.61 9.76 12.98
C LYS A 230 16.00 8.40 13.32
N GLU A 231 14.70 8.28 13.06
CA GLU A 231 13.93 7.04 13.16
C GLU A 231 13.88 6.42 11.77
N LYS A 232 14.80 5.48 11.51
CA LYS A 232 15.03 4.97 10.15
C LYS A 232 13.86 4.13 9.69
N LEU A 233 13.33 3.28 10.56
CA LEU A 233 12.21 2.40 10.25
C LEU A 233 10.87 3.03 10.65
N ASN A 234 9.88 2.89 9.77
CA ASN A 234 8.48 3.12 10.09
C ASN A 234 7.79 1.77 10.36
N ASP A 235 7.63 1.44 11.64
CA ASP A 235 7.12 0.15 12.11
C ASP A 235 5.69 -0.12 11.67
N TYR A 236 4.82 0.88 11.72
CA TYR A 236 3.44 0.75 11.27
C TYR A 236 3.34 0.39 9.79
N LYS A 237 4.12 1.06 8.93
CA LYS A 237 4.15 0.75 7.48
C LYS A 237 4.75 -0.64 7.23
N LEU A 238 5.75 -1.05 8.02
CA LEU A 238 6.33 -2.38 7.89
C LEU A 238 5.32 -3.47 8.30
N TRP A 239 4.59 -3.25 9.39
CA TRP A 239 3.47 -4.08 9.82
C TRP A 239 2.40 -4.21 8.73
N GLU A 240 1.93 -3.08 8.19
CA GLU A 240 0.94 -3.07 7.11
C GLU A 240 1.43 -3.87 5.90
N HIS A 241 2.71 -3.74 5.53
CA HIS A 241 3.33 -4.47 4.43
C HIS A 241 3.32 -5.98 4.66
N PHE A 242 3.87 -6.45 5.79
CA PHE A 242 3.99 -7.89 6.06
C PHE A 242 2.64 -8.59 6.28
N ASN A 243 1.61 -7.86 6.70
CA ASN A 243 0.26 -8.40 6.77
C ASN A 243 -0.29 -8.88 5.41
N ASN A 244 0.31 -8.48 4.30
CA ASN A 244 -0.07 -8.94 2.96
C ASN A 244 0.60 -10.25 2.52
N TYR A 245 1.43 -10.84 3.39
CA TYR A 245 2.18 -12.07 3.14
C TYR A 245 1.93 -13.11 4.24
N VAL A 246 2.24 -14.38 3.93
CA VAL A 246 2.58 -15.37 4.97
C VAL A 246 4.07 -15.25 5.21
N VAL A 247 4.50 -15.03 6.44
CA VAL A 247 5.92 -14.85 6.76
C VAL A 247 6.44 -16.09 7.49
N VAL A 248 7.53 -16.65 6.98
CA VAL A 248 8.18 -17.83 7.56
C VAL A 248 9.63 -17.51 7.86
N LEU A 249 10.03 -17.65 9.13
CA LEU A 249 11.41 -17.58 9.56
C LEU A 249 12.05 -18.96 9.43
N VAL A 250 13.25 -19.00 8.86
CA VAL A 250 14.01 -20.23 8.59
C VAL A 250 15.22 -20.26 9.52
N GLU A 251 15.15 -21.11 10.53
CA GLU A 251 16.27 -21.43 11.41
C GLU A 251 17.06 -22.60 10.78
N GLU A 252 18.37 -22.43 10.63
CA GLU A 252 19.26 -23.48 10.14
C GLU A 252 20.33 -23.78 11.19
N ALA A 253 20.31 -25.02 11.70
CA ALA A 253 21.27 -25.50 12.68
C ALA A 253 21.72 -26.91 12.31
N PHE A 254 23.03 -27.14 12.25
CA PHE A 254 23.63 -28.45 11.97
C PHE A 254 23.06 -29.15 10.72
N GLY A 255 22.83 -28.39 9.65
CA GLY A 255 22.28 -28.89 8.38
C GLY A 255 20.78 -29.22 8.40
N LYS A 256 20.07 -28.97 9.52
CA LYS A 256 18.62 -29.09 9.62
C LYS A 256 17.96 -27.73 9.58
N LYS A 257 16.92 -27.61 8.75
CA LYS A 257 16.08 -26.41 8.66
C LYS A 257 14.80 -26.59 9.46
N LYS A 258 14.47 -25.60 10.26
CA LYS A 258 13.16 -25.44 10.90
C LYS A 258 12.48 -24.22 10.32
N TYR A 259 11.18 -24.35 10.09
CA TYR A 259 10.35 -23.30 9.52
C TYR A 259 9.37 -22.84 10.59
N ILE A 260 9.31 -21.54 10.83
CA ILE A 260 8.48 -20.94 11.88
C ILE A 260 7.59 -19.91 11.19
N GLU A 261 6.29 -20.20 11.12
CA GLU A 261 5.32 -19.21 10.67
C GLU A 261 5.17 -18.15 11.73
N VAL A 262 5.19 -16.89 11.31
CA VAL A 262 5.03 -15.74 12.20
C VAL A 262 3.99 -14.76 11.68
N ALA A 263 3.29 -14.12 12.61
CA ALA A 263 2.39 -13.01 12.36
C ALA A 263 3.11 -11.69 12.62
N SER A 264 2.93 -10.71 11.75
CA SER A 264 3.40 -9.34 11.98
C SER A 264 2.50 -8.64 13.00
N MET A 265 3.12 -8.07 14.02
CA MET A 265 2.46 -7.36 15.10
C MET A 265 2.98 -5.93 15.20
N TYR A 266 2.11 -5.04 15.66
CA TYR A 266 2.43 -3.67 15.96
C TYR A 266 1.73 -3.31 17.26
N ALA A 267 2.50 -2.85 18.25
CA ALA A 267 1.98 -2.50 19.57
C ALA A 267 2.39 -1.08 19.92
N ILE A 268 1.41 -0.26 20.31
CA ILE A 268 1.59 1.03 20.98
C ILE A 268 1.03 0.83 22.40
N GLU A 269 1.79 1.20 23.43
CA GLU A 269 1.24 1.32 24.80
C GLU A 269 0.37 2.57 24.97
#